data_AF-A2FA69-F1
#
_entry.id   AF-A2FA69-F1
#
_cell.length_a   1.000
_cell.length_b   1.000
_cell.length_c   1.000
_cell.angle_alpha   90.00
_cell.angle_beta   90.00
_cell.angle_gamma   90.00
#
_symmetry.space_group_name_H-M   'P 1'
#
loop_
_entity.id
_entity.type
_entity.pdbx_description
1 polymer ?
#
loop_
_entity_poly.entity_id
_entity_poly.type
_entity_poly.pdbx_seq_one_letter_code
_entity_poly.pdbx_strand_id
1 'polypeptide(L)'
;MMNRTLLVFAPFQALVCAVSFDNILSNIMKKKKHYIILILLFLLCIFQSNNCTHYASDVENYVHFQIETPQGVELSDDHRELYQYIRHQGKNKPKIVSFWDIAYQMQVLSNCVTYNDGNTNNRTHMSNIEMIYSENENNAWTISRSLDADYIVVTFGGASNYENDDIMKFPLILQNLPNFFSNISLSDYQNDDVFLVCPNMRPKMLESMLVRFSYNNFKKFTFGNKTKPGHDTIRGCVVKYQASKMTKFTEAYTTSNWLLRLYKVSPDPIWNRVY
;
A
#
# COMPACT_ATOMS: atom_id res chain seq x y z
N MET A 1 3.67 18.52 -15.95
CA MET A 1 2.30 18.97 -15.62
C MET A 1 1.81 18.10 -14.47
N MET A 2 1.28 18.66 -13.38
CA MET A 2 0.85 17.86 -12.21
C MET A 2 -0.51 17.21 -12.48
N ASN A 3 -0.59 15.87 -12.50
CA ASN A 3 -1.87 15.17 -12.71
C ASN A 3 -2.94 15.55 -11.66
N ARG A 4 -2.53 15.96 -10.46
CA ARG A 4 -3.46 16.41 -9.41
C ARG A 4 -4.21 17.70 -9.77
N THR A 5 -3.64 18.58 -10.59
CA THR A 5 -4.31 19.84 -10.97
C THR A 5 -5.39 19.63 -12.03
N LEU A 6 -5.47 18.45 -12.67
CA LEU A 6 -6.53 18.10 -13.62
C LEU A 6 -7.93 18.25 -13.01
N LEU A 7 -8.08 17.97 -11.70
CA LEU A 7 -9.36 18.13 -11.01
C LEU A 7 -9.89 19.57 -11.05
N VAL A 8 -8.99 20.56 -11.05
CA VAL A 8 -9.36 21.99 -11.13
C VAL A 8 -9.84 22.36 -12.53
N PHE A 9 -9.37 21.66 -13.56
CA PHE A 9 -9.79 21.89 -14.94
C PHE A 9 -11.12 21.22 -15.29
N ALA A 10 -11.49 20.14 -14.61
CA ALA A 10 -12.74 19.42 -14.84
C ALA A 10 -14.00 20.32 -14.85
N PRO A 11 -14.26 21.20 -13.86
CA PRO A 11 -15.44 22.07 -13.88
C PRO A 11 -15.40 23.09 -15.03
N PHE A 12 -14.22 23.62 -15.34
CA PHE A 12 -14.05 24.56 -16.46
C PHE A 12 -14.34 23.88 -17.80
N GLN A 13 -13.79 22.68 -18.01
CA GLN A 13 -14.04 21.88 -19.22
C GLN A 13 -15.53 21.55 -19.36
N ALA A 14 -16.18 21.12 -18.28
CA ALA A 14 -17.62 20.84 -18.29
C ALA A 14 -18.44 22.08 -18.70
N LEU A 15 -18.09 23.27 -18.19
CA LEU A 15 -18.78 24.52 -18.50
C LEU A 15 -18.59 24.94 -19.97
N VAL A 16 -17.37 24.89 -20.49
CA VAL A 16 -17.08 25.21 -21.90
C VAL A 16 -17.79 24.23 -22.84
N CYS A 17 -17.78 22.94 -22.51
CA CYS A 17 -18.53 21.92 -23.25
C CYS A 17 -20.04 22.19 -23.21
N ALA A 18 -20.60 22.54 -22.05
CA ALA A 18 -22.03 22.84 -21.91
C ALA A 18 -22.46 24.06 -22.74
N VAL A 19 -21.70 25.17 -22.70
CA VAL A 19 -21.99 26.38 -23.51
C VAL A 19 -21.91 26.07 -25.01
N SER A 20 -20.92 25.28 -25.42
CA SER A 20 -20.78 24.86 -26.82
C SER A 20 -21.96 23.99 -27.26
N PHE A 21 -22.37 23.05 -26.40
CA PHE A 21 -23.49 22.16 -26.66
C PHE A 21 -24.82 22.92 -26.75
N ASP A 22 -25.07 23.87 -25.85
CA ASP A 22 -26.27 24.72 -25.85
C ASP A 22 -26.34 25.59 -27.11
N ASN A 23 -25.23 26.19 -27.52
CA ASN A 23 -25.16 26.98 -28.75
C ASN A 23 -25.48 26.15 -30.00
N ILE A 24 -24.95 24.92 -30.08
CA ILE A 24 -25.23 23.99 -31.18
C ILE A 24 -26.72 23.60 -31.17
N LEU A 25 -27.25 23.22 -30.01
CA LEU A 25 -28.64 22.78 -29.86
C LEU A 25 -29.62 23.91 -30.20
N SER A 26 -29.38 25.12 -29.70
CA SER A 26 -30.16 26.33 -29.99
C SER A 26 -30.22 26.64 -31.48
N ASN A 27 -29.09 26.49 -32.19
CA ASN A 27 -29.03 26.71 -33.64
C ASN A 27 -29.79 25.63 -34.44
N ILE A 28 -29.71 24.37 -34.01
CA ILE A 28 -30.43 23.25 -34.62
C ILE A 28 -31.95 23.44 -34.47
N MET A 29 -32.41 23.79 -33.27
CA MET A 29 -33.84 24.00 -32.98
C MET A 29 -34.45 25.12 -33.82
N LYS A 30 -33.71 26.21 -34.07
CA LYS A 30 -34.17 27.32 -34.92
C LYS A 30 -34.35 26.94 -36.39
N LYS A 31 -33.48 26.08 -36.94
CA LYS A 31 -33.46 25.76 -38.38
C LYS A 31 -34.31 24.55 -38.80
N LYS A 32 -34.88 23.79 -37.84
CA LYS A 32 -35.85 22.66 -38.03
C LYS A 32 -35.51 21.63 -39.14
N LYS A 33 -34.25 21.50 -39.56
CA LYS A 33 -33.82 20.63 -40.68
C LYS A 33 -32.60 19.73 -40.38
N HIS A 34 -32.05 19.75 -39.16
CA HIS A 34 -30.80 19.04 -38.82
C HIS A 34 -31.00 17.85 -37.85
N TYR A 35 -31.95 16.96 -38.13
CA TYR A 35 -32.28 15.82 -37.27
C TYR A 35 -31.12 14.82 -37.10
N ILE A 36 -30.27 14.64 -38.13
CA ILE A 36 -29.09 13.75 -38.06
C ILE A 36 -28.10 14.23 -36.99
N ILE A 37 -27.87 15.54 -36.90
CA ILE A 37 -26.95 16.12 -35.91
C ILE A 37 -27.50 15.95 -34.50
N LEU A 38 -28.81 16.08 -34.31
CA LEU A 38 -29.46 15.84 -33.03
C LEU A 38 -29.27 14.39 -32.56
N ILE A 39 -29.43 13.42 -33.46
CA ILE A 39 -29.23 11.99 -33.17
C ILE A 39 -27.76 11.72 -32.81
N LEU A 40 -26.81 12.29 -33.54
CA LEU A 40 -25.38 12.16 -33.23
C LEU A 40 -25.02 12.74 -31.87
N LEU A 41 -25.55 13.92 -31.52
CA LEU A 41 -25.35 14.53 -30.20
C LEU A 41 -25.93 13.66 -29.08
N PHE A 42 -27.11 13.07 -29.29
CA PHE A 42 -27.71 12.15 -28.35
C PHE A 42 -26.87 10.88 -28.14
N LEU A 43 -26.36 10.29 -29.23
CA LEU A 43 -25.44 9.14 -29.16
C LEU A 43 -24.14 9.48 -28.43
N LEU A 44 -23.59 10.67 -28.64
CA LEU A 44 -22.40 11.15 -27.91
C LEU A 44 -22.68 11.27 -26.40
N CYS A 45 -23.85 11.77 -26.00
CA CYS A 45 -24.24 11.83 -24.58
C CYS A 45 -24.34 10.43 -23.95
N ILE A 46 -24.95 9.47 -24.65
CA ILE A 46 -25.03 8.08 -24.18
C ILE A 46 -23.62 7.48 -24.03
N PHE A 47 -22.78 7.64 -25.04
CA PHE A 47 -21.40 7.15 -25.02
C PHE A 47 -20.61 7.75 -23.85
N GLN A 48 -20.71 9.05 -23.64
CA GLN A 48 -20.06 9.73 -22.53
C GLN A 48 -20.55 9.22 -21.17
N SER A 49 -21.87 9.05 -20.99
CA SER A 49 -22.44 8.53 -19.75
C SER A 49 -21.94 7.11 -19.43
N ASN A 50 -21.89 6.25 -20.45
CA ASN A 50 -21.40 4.89 -20.30
C ASN A 50 -19.91 4.85 -19.94
N ASN A 51 -19.09 5.67 -20.62
CA ASN A 51 -17.67 5.78 -20.29
C ASN A 51 -17.46 6.29 -18.86
N CYS A 52 -18.16 7.34 -18.45
CA CYS A 52 -18.06 7.85 -17.07
C CYS A 52 -18.42 6.78 -16.04
N THR A 53 -19.47 6.00 -16.31
CA THR A 53 -19.90 4.92 -15.41
C THR A 53 -18.86 3.80 -15.33
N HIS A 54 -18.31 3.39 -16.48
CA HIS A 54 -17.29 2.34 -16.54
C HIS A 54 -15.99 2.75 -15.81
N TYR A 55 -15.50 3.97 -16.05
CA TYR A 55 -14.32 4.45 -15.34
C TYR A 55 -14.60 4.66 -13.84
N ALA A 56 -15.80 5.07 -13.44
CA ALA A 56 -16.15 5.18 -12.04
C ALA A 56 -16.17 3.80 -11.35
N SER A 57 -16.71 2.76 -12.01
CA SER A 57 -16.76 1.40 -11.44
C SER A 57 -15.38 0.75 -11.29
N ASP A 58 -14.42 1.11 -12.14
CA ASP A 58 -13.07 0.54 -12.09
C ASP A 58 -12.23 1.15 -10.94
N VAL A 59 -12.42 2.44 -10.66
CA VAL A 59 -11.58 3.21 -9.71
C VAL A 59 -11.94 2.95 -8.24
N GLU A 60 -13.15 2.52 -7.90
CA GLU A 60 -13.56 2.29 -6.50
C GLU A 60 -12.96 1.02 -5.86
N ASN A 61 -12.28 0.16 -6.63
CA ASN A 61 -11.87 -1.17 -6.18
C ASN A 61 -10.53 -1.24 -5.42
N TYR A 62 -9.89 -0.12 -5.06
CA TYR A 62 -8.57 -0.16 -4.39
C TYR A 62 -8.59 -0.71 -2.96
N VAL A 63 -9.73 -0.59 -2.26
CA VAL A 63 -9.90 -1.13 -0.89
C VAL A 63 -10.50 -2.54 -0.91
N HIS A 64 -11.38 -2.78 -1.89
CA HIS A 64 -12.03 -4.06 -2.12
C HIS A 64 -11.73 -4.51 -3.56
N PHE A 65 -10.67 -5.28 -3.71
CA PHE A 65 -10.26 -5.87 -4.99
C PHE A 65 -10.49 -7.37 -4.98
N GLN A 66 -10.62 -7.96 -6.16
CA GLN A 66 -10.75 -9.41 -6.28
C GLN A 66 -9.41 -10.09 -5.98
N ILE A 67 -9.44 -11.07 -5.08
CA ILE A 67 -8.30 -11.90 -4.70
C ILE A 67 -8.57 -13.34 -5.13
N GLU A 68 -7.55 -13.98 -5.72
CA GLU A 68 -7.57 -15.43 -5.92
C GLU A 68 -7.16 -16.16 -4.64
N THR A 69 -8.11 -16.85 -4.03
CA THR A 69 -7.87 -17.75 -2.90
C THR A 69 -7.84 -19.21 -3.38
N PRO A 70 -7.31 -20.15 -2.58
CA PRO A 70 -7.45 -21.58 -2.86
C PRO A 70 -8.91 -22.05 -3.02
N GLN A 71 -9.87 -21.34 -2.42
CA GLN A 71 -11.31 -21.64 -2.43
C GLN A 71 -12.04 -21.05 -3.64
N GLY A 72 -11.48 -20.02 -4.27
CA GLY A 72 -12.11 -19.31 -5.38
C GLY A 72 -11.73 -17.83 -5.41
N VAL A 73 -12.43 -17.05 -6.25
CA VAL A 73 -12.29 -15.59 -6.26
C VAL A 73 -13.16 -15.01 -5.17
N GLU A 74 -12.55 -14.24 -4.26
CA GLU A 74 -13.23 -13.53 -3.18
C GLU A 74 -12.89 -12.04 -3.23
N LEU A 75 -13.71 -11.20 -2.59
CA LEU A 75 -13.40 -9.78 -2.43
C LEU A 75 -12.51 -9.58 -1.22
N SER A 76 -11.41 -8.84 -1.38
CA SER A 76 -10.52 -8.49 -0.28
C SER A 76 -11.26 -7.70 0.79
N ASP A 77 -11.07 -8.12 2.04
CA ASP A 77 -11.49 -7.34 3.21
C ASP A 77 -10.43 -7.28 4.32
N ASP A 78 -9.18 -7.54 3.94
CA ASP A 78 -8.06 -7.68 4.86
C ASP A 78 -7.80 -6.41 5.68
N HIS A 79 -8.01 -5.22 5.10
CA HIS A 79 -7.89 -3.96 5.82
C HIS A 79 -8.86 -3.89 7.01
N ARG A 80 -10.16 -4.15 6.78
CA ARG A 80 -11.14 -4.11 7.87
C ARG A 80 -10.88 -5.22 8.87
N GLU A 81 -10.48 -6.40 8.40
CA GLU A 81 -10.10 -7.54 9.25
C GLU A 81 -9.00 -7.16 10.25
N LEU A 82 -7.87 -6.60 9.79
CA LEU A 82 -6.79 -6.17 10.67
C LEU A 82 -7.25 -5.06 11.63
N TYR A 83 -7.99 -4.08 11.14
CA TYR A 83 -8.45 -2.96 11.96
C TYR A 83 -9.40 -3.42 13.08
N GLN A 84 -10.28 -4.38 12.77
CA GLN A 84 -11.11 -5.04 13.78
C GLN A 84 -10.25 -5.82 14.77
N TYR A 85 -9.27 -6.60 14.32
CA TYR A 85 -8.37 -7.32 15.21
C TYR A 85 -7.71 -6.37 16.22
N ILE A 86 -7.11 -5.27 15.74
CA ILE A 86 -6.45 -4.26 16.58
C ILE A 86 -7.44 -3.66 17.59
N ARG A 87 -8.64 -3.31 17.13
CA ARG A 87 -9.68 -2.72 17.98
C ARG A 87 -10.14 -3.64 19.12
N HIS A 88 -10.09 -4.95 18.93
CA HIS A 88 -10.49 -5.93 19.94
C HIS A 88 -9.38 -6.31 20.93
N GLN A 89 -8.13 -5.86 20.75
CA GLN A 89 -7.02 -6.19 21.67
C GLN A 89 -7.12 -5.53 23.07
N GLY A 90 -8.06 -4.61 23.31
CA GLY A 90 -8.35 -4.05 24.64
C GLY A 90 -8.00 -2.56 24.84
N LYS A 91 -8.11 -2.09 26.09
CA LYS A 91 -8.33 -0.67 26.47
C LYS A 91 -7.19 0.33 26.28
N ASN A 92 -5.97 -0.11 25.95
CA ASN A 92 -4.88 0.81 25.66
C ASN A 92 -4.79 0.99 24.16
N LYS A 93 -4.94 2.22 23.66
CA LYS A 93 -4.75 2.55 22.23
C LYS A 93 -3.34 2.11 21.84
N PRO A 94 -3.16 1.00 21.11
CA PRO A 94 -1.81 0.50 20.84
C PRO A 94 -1.08 1.48 19.94
N LYS A 95 0.23 1.60 20.13
CA LYS A 95 1.11 2.45 19.33
C LYS A 95 1.68 1.65 18.17
N ILE A 96 1.25 1.96 16.96
CA ILE A 96 1.53 1.15 15.77
C ILE A 96 2.36 1.96 14.77
N VAL A 97 3.45 1.35 14.32
CA VAL A 97 4.27 1.84 13.21
C VAL A 97 3.74 1.21 11.91
N SER A 98 3.50 2.03 10.89
CA SER A 98 3.04 1.59 9.57
C SER A 98 3.58 2.51 8.48
N PHE A 99 3.45 2.11 7.22
CA PHE A 99 3.62 3.02 6.10
C PHE A 99 2.55 4.12 6.10
N TRP A 100 2.83 5.21 5.39
CA TRP A 100 2.03 6.44 5.41
C TRP A 100 0.63 6.31 4.80
N ASP A 101 0.44 5.35 3.92
CA ASP A 101 -0.79 5.12 3.17
C ASP A 101 -1.90 4.49 4.02
N ILE A 102 -1.56 3.54 4.89
CA ILE A 102 -2.54 2.86 5.75
C ILE A 102 -2.66 3.51 7.13
N ALA A 103 -1.71 4.36 7.53
CA ALA A 103 -1.64 4.88 8.90
C ALA A 103 -2.89 5.66 9.30
N TYR A 104 -3.31 6.62 8.46
CA TYR A 104 -4.49 7.44 8.72
C TYR A 104 -5.77 6.58 8.81
N GLN A 105 -5.95 5.67 7.86
CA GLN A 105 -7.12 4.78 7.82
C GLN A 105 -7.16 3.88 9.07
N MET A 106 -6.02 3.31 9.45
CA MET A 106 -5.88 2.44 10.61
C MET A 106 -6.17 3.19 11.91
N GLN A 107 -5.67 4.43 12.07
CA GLN A 107 -5.92 5.26 13.24
C GLN A 107 -7.42 5.50 13.44
N VAL A 108 -8.13 5.86 12.37
CA VAL A 108 -9.56 6.19 12.41
C VAL A 108 -10.42 4.94 12.68
N LEU A 109 -10.15 3.83 12.00
CA LEU A 109 -11.00 2.64 12.06
C LEU A 109 -10.69 1.71 13.26
N SER A 110 -9.43 1.64 13.67
CA SER A 110 -8.94 0.70 14.69
C SER A 110 -8.84 1.29 16.10
N ASN A 111 -9.00 2.61 16.27
CA ASN A 111 -8.79 3.32 17.54
C ASN A 111 -7.40 3.07 18.15
N CYS A 112 -6.35 3.16 17.32
CA CYS A 112 -4.95 3.06 17.74
C CYS A 112 -4.22 4.41 17.62
N VAL A 113 -2.96 4.46 18.05
CA VAL A 113 -2.05 5.58 17.77
C VAL A 113 -1.14 5.16 16.62
N THR A 114 -1.01 6.00 15.60
CA THR A 114 -0.07 5.79 14.49
C THR A 114 1.00 6.86 14.49
N TYR A 115 2.22 6.47 14.11
CA TYR A 115 3.33 7.42 14.03
C TYR A 115 3.40 8.16 12.70
N ASN A 116 2.72 7.66 11.67
CA ASN A 116 2.50 8.35 10.41
C ASN A 116 1.05 8.84 10.33
N ASP A 117 0.83 9.98 9.69
CA ASP A 117 -0.49 10.60 9.48
C ASP A 117 -0.75 10.97 8.02
N GLY A 118 0.18 10.62 7.11
CA GLY A 118 0.14 10.97 5.69
C GLY A 118 0.62 12.39 5.37
N ASN A 119 0.94 13.19 6.38
CA ASN A 119 1.51 14.52 6.21
C ASN A 119 3.04 14.47 6.25
N THR A 120 3.71 15.17 5.33
CA THR A 120 5.18 15.12 5.17
C THR A 120 5.91 16.29 5.81
N ASN A 121 5.26 16.99 6.75
CA ASN A 121 5.80 18.17 7.42
C ASN A 121 7.07 17.88 8.25
N ASN A 122 7.15 16.72 8.92
CA ASN A 122 8.33 16.31 9.69
C ASN A 122 9.02 15.11 9.03
N ARG A 123 9.93 15.39 8.09
CA ARG A 123 10.63 14.35 7.34
C ARG A 123 11.61 13.55 8.19
N THR A 124 12.23 14.14 9.21
CA THR A 124 13.14 13.40 10.12
C THR A 124 12.38 12.31 10.88
N HIS A 125 11.19 12.61 11.37
CA HIS A 125 10.32 11.62 12.03
C HIS A 125 9.91 10.49 11.07
N MET A 126 9.50 10.85 9.85
CA MET A 126 9.16 9.87 8.80
C MET A 126 10.35 8.97 8.46
N SER A 127 11.56 9.55 8.33
CA SER A 127 12.76 8.80 8.03
C SER A 127 13.18 7.87 9.19
N ASN A 128 12.93 8.22 10.46
CA ASN A 128 13.11 7.28 11.58
C ASN A 128 12.20 6.05 11.45
N ILE A 129 10.96 6.23 10.99
CA ILE A 129 10.03 5.12 10.77
C ILE A 129 10.48 4.27 9.58
N GLU A 130 10.87 4.91 8.48
CA GLU A 130 11.44 4.24 7.31
C GLU A 130 12.68 3.41 7.66
N MET A 131 13.54 3.90 8.56
CA MET A 131 14.70 3.16 9.07
C MET A 131 14.32 1.83 9.74
N ILE A 132 13.17 1.75 10.42
CA ILE A 132 12.72 0.49 11.05
C ILE A 132 12.55 -0.60 10.00
N TYR A 133 12.08 -0.25 8.79
CA TYR A 133 11.87 -1.20 7.69
C TYR A 133 13.16 -1.52 6.94
N SER A 134 14.09 -0.56 6.85
CA SER A 134 15.33 -0.73 6.09
C SER A 134 16.44 -1.44 6.84
N GLU A 135 16.51 -1.27 8.16
CA GLU A 135 17.59 -1.80 8.98
C GLU A 135 17.44 -3.30 9.32
N ASN A 136 18.51 -3.85 9.89
CA ASN A 136 18.48 -5.18 10.51
C ASN A 136 17.64 -5.20 11.80
N GLU A 137 17.34 -6.39 12.28
CA GLU A 137 16.48 -6.61 13.45
C GLU A 137 16.94 -5.91 14.74
N ASN A 138 18.25 -5.84 14.98
CA ASN A 138 18.77 -5.20 16.20
C ASN A 138 18.52 -3.70 16.18
N ASN A 139 18.88 -3.05 15.06
CA ASN A 139 18.73 -1.61 14.88
C ASN A 139 17.25 -1.22 14.79
N ALA A 140 16.46 -1.94 13.98
CA ALA A 140 15.04 -1.70 13.84
C ALA A 140 14.30 -1.82 15.19
N TRP A 141 14.68 -2.78 16.03
CA TRP A 141 14.11 -2.92 17.37
C TRP A 141 14.50 -1.77 18.29
N THR A 142 15.76 -1.33 18.30
CA THR A 142 16.19 -0.16 19.09
C THR A 142 15.39 1.09 18.73
N ILE A 143 15.19 1.34 17.42
CA ILE A 143 14.39 2.47 16.94
C ILE A 143 12.90 2.30 17.31
N SER A 144 12.37 1.08 17.19
CA SER A 144 10.98 0.80 17.59
C SER A 144 10.76 1.03 19.09
N ARG A 145 11.74 0.69 19.93
CA ARG A 145 11.68 0.94 21.39
C ARG A 145 11.87 2.42 21.73
N SER A 146 12.71 3.16 21.01
CA SER A 146 12.85 4.60 21.24
C SER A 146 11.60 5.38 20.87
N LEU A 147 10.83 4.89 19.90
CA LEU A 147 9.49 5.40 19.59
C LEU A 147 8.41 4.92 20.58
N ASP A 148 8.70 3.99 21.48
CA ASP A 148 7.70 3.29 22.29
C ASP A 148 6.58 2.67 21.43
N ALA A 149 6.96 1.97 20.36
CA ALA A 149 6.04 1.23 19.50
C ALA A 149 5.69 -0.13 20.11
N ASP A 150 4.39 -0.47 20.09
CA ASP A 150 3.87 -1.77 20.50
C ASP A 150 3.87 -2.76 19.32
N TYR A 151 3.52 -2.25 18.13
CA TYR A 151 3.36 -3.06 16.93
C TYR A 151 3.93 -2.37 15.67
N ILE A 152 4.26 -3.19 14.67
CA ILE A 152 4.63 -2.79 13.32
C ILE A 152 3.68 -3.50 12.35
N VAL A 153 3.19 -2.77 11.35
CA VAL A 153 2.35 -3.31 10.28
C VAL A 153 3.08 -3.21 8.94
N VAL A 154 3.01 -4.27 8.15
CA VAL A 154 3.50 -4.31 6.77
C VAL A 154 2.40 -4.77 5.83
N THR A 155 2.27 -4.07 4.70
CA THR A 155 1.44 -4.48 3.57
C THR A 155 2.26 -5.36 2.63
N PHE A 156 1.79 -6.58 2.38
CA PHE A 156 2.45 -7.57 1.54
C PHE A 156 1.48 -8.11 0.48
N GLY A 157 1.78 -7.82 -0.79
CA GLY A 157 0.90 -8.14 -1.90
C GLY A 157 1.16 -9.46 -2.59
N GLY A 158 2.27 -10.13 -2.28
CA GLY A 158 2.69 -11.34 -2.98
C GLY A 158 1.76 -12.54 -2.80
N ALA A 159 0.91 -12.52 -1.77
CA ALA A 159 -0.12 -13.53 -1.50
C ALA A 159 -1.52 -13.12 -1.99
N SER A 160 -1.79 -11.82 -2.12
CA SER A 160 -3.12 -11.28 -2.39
C SER A 160 -3.23 -10.71 -3.81
N ASN A 161 -2.15 -10.70 -4.60
CA ASN A 161 -2.06 -10.03 -5.88
C ASN A 161 -2.31 -8.51 -5.79
N TYR A 162 -1.86 -7.90 -4.70
CA TYR A 162 -1.92 -6.45 -4.48
C TYR A 162 -0.63 -5.76 -4.91
N GLU A 163 -0.65 -5.02 -6.01
CA GLU A 163 0.56 -4.41 -6.59
C GLU A 163 1.17 -3.31 -5.70
N ASN A 164 0.32 -2.50 -5.05
CA ASN A 164 0.74 -1.32 -4.30
C ASN A 164 1.20 -1.63 -2.86
N ASP A 165 1.91 -2.73 -2.68
CA ASP A 165 2.42 -3.14 -1.37
C ASP A 165 3.67 -2.35 -0.94
N ASP A 166 4.15 -2.59 0.27
CA ASP A 166 5.25 -1.78 0.85
C ASP A 166 6.61 -2.10 0.22
N ILE A 167 6.76 -3.31 -0.34
CA ILE A 167 7.94 -3.72 -1.10
C ILE A 167 8.08 -2.86 -2.37
N MET A 168 6.97 -2.59 -3.09
CA MET A 168 7.00 -1.73 -4.29
C MET A 168 7.46 -0.31 -3.97
N LYS A 169 7.10 0.20 -2.79
CA LYS A 169 7.42 1.56 -2.33
C LYS A 169 8.84 1.68 -1.77
N PHE A 170 9.49 0.57 -1.44
CA PHE A 170 10.78 0.56 -0.76
C PHE A 170 11.93 1.26 -1.49
N PRO A 171 12.07 1.18 -2.83
CA PRO A 171 13.10 1.93 -3.55
C PRO A 171 13.02 3.44 -3.31
N LEU A 172 11.80 3.99 -3.24
CA LEU A 172 11.58 5.40 -2.96
C LEU A 172 12.07 5.78 -1.56
N ILE A 173 11.83 4.90 -0.57
CA ILE A 173 12.32 5.09 0.80
C ILE A 173 13.85 5.10 0.82
N LEU A 174 14.48 4.10 0.21
CA LEU A 174 15.93 3.96 0.18
C LEU A 174 16.64 5.11 -0.56
N GLN A 175 15.95 5.77 -1.50
CA GLN A 175 16.44 6.99 -2.15
C GLN A 175 16.40 8.22 -1.24
N ASN A 176 15.44 8.28 -0.31
CA ASN A 176 15.24 9.43 0.57
C ASN A 176 16.06 9.37 1.85
N LEU A 177 16.27 8.16 2.41
CA LEU A 177 17.00 7.94 3.67
C LEU A 177 18.41 8.55 3.73
N PRO A 178 19.24 8.53 2.66
CA PRO A 178 20.58 9.11 2.68
C PRO A 178 20.63 10.61 3.03
N ASN A 179 19.52 11.34 2.83
CA ASN A 179 19.43 12.75 3.20
C ASN A 179 19.40 12.97 4.72
N PHE A 180 19.10 11.94 5.50
CA PHE A 180 18.98 11.99 6.96
C PHE A 180 20.02 11.10 7.67
N PHE A 181 20.40 9.98 7.05
CA PHE A 181 21.33 9.00 7.62
C PHE A 181 22.41 8.60 6.62
N SER A 182 23.68 8.76 7.00
CA SER A 182 24.83 8.46 6.12
C SER A 182 25.20 6.97 6.02
N ASN A 183 24.58 6.11 6.83
CA ASN A 183 24.89 4.68 6.93
C ASN A 183 24.10 3.79 5.94
N ILE A 184 23.16 4.40 5.19
CA ILE A 184 22.33 3.73 4.21
C ILE A 184 22.60 4.29 2.83
N SER A 185 22.78 3.41 1.86
CA SER A 185 22.83 3.75 0.45
C SER A 185 21.90 2.84 -0.34
N LEU A 186 21.26 3.37 -1.38
CA LEU A 186 20.39 2.60 -2.26
C LEU A 186 21.15 1.41 -2.91
N SER A 187 22.41 1.62 -3.26
CA SER A 187 23.30 0.61 -3.84
C SER A 187 23.46 -0.62 -2.95
N ASP A 188 23.28 -0.53 -1.64
CA ASP A 188 23.39 -1.70 -0.77
C ASP A 188 22.24 -2.70 -0.97
N TYR A 189 21.11 -2.25 -1.52
CA TYR A 189 19.86 -3.02 -1.63
C TYR A 189 19.52 -3.44 -3.05
N GLN A 190 19.96 -2.69 -4.07
CA GLN A 190 19.64 -2.93 -5.49
C GLN A 190 20.81 -3.52 -6.28
N ASN A 191 20.52 -4.33 -7.30
CA ASN A 191 21.52 -4.81 -8.27
C ASN A 191 21.36 -4.06 -9.58
N ASP A 192 22.43 -3.46 -10.09
CA ASP A 192 22.49 -2.87 -11.44
C ASP A 192 21.25 -2.02 -11.79
N ASP A 193 20.86 -1.15 -10.85
CA ASP A 193 19.69 -0.26 -10.91
C ASP A 193 18.30 -0.94 -11.00
N VAL A 194 18.25 -2.27 -10.81
CA VAL A 194 17.00 -3.02 -10.69
C VAL A 194 16.76 -3.44 -9.25
N PHE A 195 15.60 -3.05 -8.74
CA PHE A 195 15.10 -3.52 -7.45
C PHE A 195 14.50 -4.92 -7.61
N LEU A 196 15.36 -5.94 -7.55
CA LEU A 196 14.96 -7.33 -7.70
C LEU A 196 14.52 -7.92 -6.36
N VAL A 197 13.24 -8.25 -6.28
CA VAL A 197 12.72 -9.07 -5.18
C VAL A 197 12.53 -10.48 -5.70
N CYS A 198 13.52 -11.32 -5.35
CA CYS A 198 13.76 -12.70 -5.79
C CYS A 198 14.16 -12.89 -7.27
N PRO A 199 15.03 -13.87 -7.61
CA PRO A 199 15.78 -14.76 -6.72
C PRO A 199 17.13 -14.19 -6.22
N ASN A 200 17.55 -13.01 -6.69
CA ASN A 200 18.90 -12.48 -6.48
C ASN A 200 18.90 -11.21 -5.62
N MET A 201 18.36 -11.24 -4.40
CA MET A 201 18.42 -10.08 -3.49
C MET A 201 19.82 -9.92 -2.88
N ARG A 202 20.26 -8.66 -2.66
CA ARG A 202 21.51 -8.38 -1.94
C ARG A 202 21.40 -8.77 -0.45
N PRO A 203 22.51 -9.08 0.24
CA PRO A 203 22.49 -9.45 1.65
C PRO A 203 21.78 -8.42 2.55
N LYS A 204 22.03 -7.11 2.35
CA LYS A 204 21.38 -6.05 3.15
C LYS A 204 19.86 -6.01 2.92
N MET A 205 19.41 -6.29 1.70
CA MET A 205 17.99 -6.43 1.39
C MET A 205 17.37 -7.64 2.12
N LEU A 206 18.07 -8.77 2.18
CA LEU A 206 17.61 -9.97 2.91
C LEU A 206 17.56 -9.76 4.43
N GLU A 207 18.42 -8.90 4.96
CA GLU A 207 18.48 -8.56 6.39
C GLU A 207 17.47 -7.47 6.79
N SER A 208 17.00 -6.68 5.82
CA SER A 208 16.01 -5.62 6.05
C SER A 208 14.74 -6.17 6.68
N MET A 209 14.22 -5.45 7.68
CA MET A 209 13.01 -5.87 8.35
C MET A 209 11.80 -5.88 7.44
N LEU A 210 11.73 -5.04 6.40
CA LEU A 210 10.64 -5.10 5.42
C LEU A 210 10.55 -6.48 4.77
N VAL A 211 11.66 -6.99 4.20
CA VAL A 211 11.69 -8.32 3.56
C VAL A 211 11.43 -9.42 4.58
N ARG A 212 12.00 -9.32 5.78
CA ARG A 212 11.79 -10.33 6.83
C ARG A 212 10.34 -10.36 7.31
N PHE A 213 9.69 -9.22 7.49
CA PHE A 213 8.27 -9.13 7.84
C PHE A 213 7.39 -9.61 6.68
N SER A 214 7.62 -9.19 5.44
CA SER A 214 6.80 -9.60 4.30
C SER A 214 6.88 -11.11 4.02
N TYR A 215 8.07 -11.70 4.05
CA TYR A 215 8.29 -13.11 3.66
C TYR A 215 8.40 -14.10 4.82
N ASN A 216 8.14 -13.69 6.08
CA ASN A 216 8.11 -14.61 7.21
C ASN A 216 7.13 -15.77 6.97
N ASN A 217 7.58 -17.02 7.05
CA ASN A 217 6.77 -18.22 6.76
C ASN A 217 6.15 -18.32 5.35
N PHE A 218 6.42 -17.39 4.42
CA PHE A 218 5.75 -17.34 3.11
C PHE A 218 6.08 -18.53 2.21
N LYS A 219 7.23 -19.18 2.41
CA LYS A 219 7.60 -20.41 1.67
C LYS A 219 6.57 -21.54 1.81
N LYS A 220 5.78 -21.55 2.88
CA LYS A 220 4.73 -22.55 3.13
C LYS A 220 3.38 -22.18 2.48
N PHE A 221 3.21 -20.92 2.08
CA PHE A 221 1.97 -20.44 1.48
C PHE A 221 1.79 -21.03 0.09
N THR A 222 0.58 -21.48 -0.23
CA THR A 222 0.22 -22.08 -1.52
C THR A 222 -1.12 -21.53 -2.01
N PHE A 223 -1.20 -21.20 -3.29
CA PHE A 223 -2.48 -20.88 -3.95
C PHE A 223 -3.18 -22.16 -4.41
N GLY A 224 -3.28 -23.14 -3.51
CA GLY A 224 -3.69 -24.50 -3.85
C GLY A 224 -2.72 -25.18 -4.82
N ASN A 225 -3.25 -25.95 -5.78
CA ASN A 225 -2.46 -26.73 -6.74
C ASN A 225 -1.97 -25.93 -7.96
N LYS A 226 -2.30 -24.63 -8.06
CA LYS A 226 -2.01 -23.82 -9.25
C LYS A 226 -0.56 -23.36 -9.34
N THR A 227 0.09 -23.12 -8.21
CA THR A 227 1.43 -22.53 -8.15
C THR A 227 2.35 -23.30 -7.19
N LYS A 228 3.66 -23.10 -7.34
CA LYS A 228 4.64 -23.66 -6.38
C LYS A 228 4.49 -22.96 -5.03
N PRO A 229 4.74 -23.65 -3.90
CA PRO A 229 4.78 -23.01 -2.59
C PRO A 229 5.74 -21.83 -2.53
N GLY A 230 5.34 -20.74 -1.89
CA GLY A 230 6.12 -19.51 -1.77
C GLY A 230 6.28 -18.74 -3.09
N HIS A 231 5.32 -18.86 -4.00
CA HIS A 231 5.29 -18.06 -5.22
C HIS A 231 4.71 -16.66 -4.93
N ASP A 232 5.51 -15.62 -5.15
CA ASP A 232 5.05 -14.23 -5.10
C ASP A 232 4.37 -13.90 -6.44
N THR A 233 3.06 -13.63 -6.42
CA THR A 233 2.30 -13.38 -7.65
C THR A 233 2.63 -12.05 -8.29
N ILE A 234 2.95 -11.03 -7.51
CA ILE A 234 3.27 -9.68 -8.00
C ILE A 234 4.63 -9.67 -8.69
N ARG A 235 5.62 -10.36 -8.12
CA ARG A 235 6.97 -10.43 -8.70
C ARG A 235 7.18 -11.60 -9.65
N GLY A 236 6.20 -12.50 -9.76
CA GLY A 236 6.22 -13.63 -10.69
C GLY A 236 7.37 -14.62 -10.41
N CYS A 237 7.74 -14.79 -9.14
CA CYS A 237 8.95 -15.53 -8.76
C CYS A 237 8.73 -16.37 -7.51
N VAL A 238 9.45 -17.49 -7.42
CA VAL A 238 9.44 -18.35 -6.23
C VAL A 238 10.48 -17.85 -5.24
N VAL A 239 10.01 -17.52 -4.05
CA VAL A 239 10.86 -17.05 -2.95
C VAL A 239 11.71 -18.21 -2.44
N LYS A 240 12.99 -18.21 -2.81
CA LYS A 240 13.97 -19.20 -2.33
C LYS A 240 14.47 -18.89 -0.92
N TYR A 241 14.42 -17.61 -0.55
CA TYR A 241 14.87 -17.12 0.74
C TYR A 241 13.98 -17.64 1.87
N GLN A 242 14.61 -18.01 2.98
CA GLN A 242 13.92 -18.33 4.22
C GLN A 242 14.41 -17.35 5.29
N ALA A 243 13.51 -16.46 5.72
CA ALA A 243 13.81 -15.51 6.78
C ALA A 243 14.33 -16.25 8.03
N SER A 244 15.45 -15.78 8.56
CA SER A 244 15.93 -16.24 9.85
C SER A 244 14.88 -15.94 10.92
N LYS A 245 14.75 -16.85 11.89
CA LYS A 245 13.77 -16.70 12.97
C LYS A 245 14.03 -15.38 13.71
N MET A 246 13.00 -14.53 13.76
CA MET A 246 13.04 -13.28 14.53
C MET A 246 12.95 -13.60 16.03
N THR A 247 13.70 -12.84 16.81
CA THR A 247 13.82 -12.91 18.28
C THR A 247 13.22 -11.67 18.96
N LYS A 248 13.34 -10.51 18.32
CA LYS A 248 12.91 -9.20 18.82
C LYS A 248 11.54 -8.76 18.31
N PHE A 249 11.02 -9.46 17.33
CA PHE A 249 9.68 -9.25 16.78
C PHE A 249 8.95 -10.58 16.70
N THR A 250 7.66 -10.56 17.02
CA THR A 250 6.80 -11.75 16.98
C THR A 250 5.58 -11.45 16.12
N GLU A 251 5.21 -12.38 15.23
CA GLU A 251 4.01 -12.24 14.40
C GLU A 251 2.77 -12.35 15.30
N ALA A 252 1.99 -11.27 15.40
CA ALA A 252 0.80 -11.18 16.23
C ALA A 252 -0.46 -11.55 15.45
N TYR A 253 -0.54 -11.10 14.19
CA TYR A 253 -1.66 -11.37 13.31
C TYR A 253 -1.23 -11.28 11.84
N THR A 254 -1.80 -12.12 11.00
CA THR A 254 -1.70 -12.02 9.54
C THR A 254 -3.10 -12.22 9.00
N THR A 255 -3.53 -11.35 8.08
CA THR A 255 -4.90 -11.37 7.57
C THR A 255 -5.17 -12.60 6.71
N SER A 256 -6.45 -12.88 6.45
CA SER A 256 -6.90 -14.07 5.71
C SER A 256 -6.16 -14.28 4.38
N ASN A 257 -6.00 -13.21 3.59
CA ASN A 257 -5.31 -13.25 2.30
C ASN A 257 -3.84 -12.81 2.38
N TRP A 258 -3.29 -12.72 3.59
CA TRP A 258 -1.91 -12.32 3.88
C TRP A 258 -1.54 -10.93 3.33
N LEU A 259 -2.53 -10.07 3.09
CA LEU A 259 -2.30 -8.70 2.61
C LEU A 259 -1.62 -7.84 3.68
N LEU A 260 -2.03 -7.98 4.95
CA LEU A 260 -1.47 -7.19 6.05
C LEU A 260 -0.92 -8.11 7.13
N ARG A 261 0.24 -7.73 7.65
CA ARG A 261 0.97 -8.51 8.66
C ARG A 261 1.35 -7.61 9.83
N LEU A 262 0.91 -8.01 11.02
CA LEU A 262 1.10 -7.30 12.27
C LEU A 262 2.15 -8.02 13.12
N TYR A 263 3.21 -7.30 13.47
CA TYR A 263 4.30 -7.78 14.31
C TYR A 263 4.30 -7.03 15.63
N LYS A 264 4.38 -7.76 16.74
CA LYS A 264 4.55 -7.22 18.08
C LYS A 264 6.04 -7.02 18.37
N VAL A 265 6.38 -5.85 18.90
CA VAL A 265 7.73 -5.51 19.36
C VAL A 265 8.00 -6.19 20.71
N SER A 266 9.08 -6.95 20.81
CA SER A 266 9.44 -7.61 22.07
C SER A 266 9.82 -6.58 23.14
N PRO A 267 9.38 -6.77 24.40
CA PRO A 267 9.76 -5.88 25.50
C PRO A 267 11.24 -6.05 25.86
N ASP A 268 11.86 -5.00 26.38
CA ASP A 268 13.17 -5.05 27.03
C ASP A 268 13.04 -4.75 28.53
N PRO A 269 13.26 -5.75 29.41
CA PRO A 269 13.24 -5.54 30.85
C PRO A 269 14.27 -4.51 31.35
N ILE A 270 15.35 -4.28 30.62
CA ILE A 270 16.41 -3.33 30.98
C ILE A 270 16.02 -1.93 30.52
N TRP A 271 15.61 -1.76 29.27
CA TRP A 271 15.14 -0.47 28.74
C TRP A 271 14.03 0.14 29.61
N ASN A 272 13.04 -0.67 29.98
CA ASN A 272 11.89 -0.24 30.78
C ASN A 272 12.23 0.10 32.24
N ARG A 273 13.46 -0.18 32.70
CA ARG A 273 13.94 0.23 34.03
C ARG A 273 14.70 1.56 34.00
N VAL A 274 15.22 1.93 32.84
CA VAL A 274 16.07 3.12 32.66
C VAL A 274 15.28 4.30 32.11
N TYR A 275 14.31 4.02 31.24
CA TYR A 275 13.41 4.97 30.60
C TYR A 275 11.96 4.65 30.96
#